data_AF-A0A7X8ZYA4-F1
#
_entry.id   AF-A0A7X8ZYA4-F1
#
_cell.length_a   1.000
_cell.length_b   1.000
_cell.length_c   1.000
_cell.angle_alpha   90.00
_cell.angle_beta   90.00
_cell.angle_gamma   90.00
#
_symmetry.space_group_name_H-M   'P 1'
#
loop_
_entity.id
_entity.type
_entity.pdbx_description
1 polymer ?
#
loop_
_entity_poly.entity_id
_entity_poly.type
_entity_poly.pdbx_seq_one_letter_code
_entity_poly.pdbx_strand_id
1 'polypeptide(L)'
;MIAQLKDLQKRKDLQEKIYEIGRIINAPRSWLIVLYQPVNDGSPYVSIQGEELFYTSSERGCEISRKPISSLDELMYFIFEGATSMMALDYELDNRVEGQDFRRIYFSKQIELMSKLSPQWGERCRKEIEEILSSSPYSS
;
A
#
# COMPACT_ATOMS: atom_id res chain seq x y z
N MET A 1 8.34 14.89 -16.53
CA MET A 1 7.69 13.89 -15.67
C MET A 1 8.73 13.05 -14.91
N ILE A 2 9.64 12.33 -15.59
CA ILE A 2 10.72 11.54 -14.96
C ILE A 2 11.71 12.41 -14.14
N ALA A 3 12.04 13.61 -14.60
CA ALA A 3 12.94 14.52 -13.88
C ALA A 3 12.39 15.01 -12.52
N GLN A 4 11.06 15.13 -12.36
CA GLN A 4 10.43 15.53 -11.08
C GLN A 4 10.42 14.39 -10.06
N LEU A 5 10.37 13.14 -10.52
CA LEU A 5 10.43 11.96 -9.66
C LEU A 5 11.88 11.52 -9.35
N LYS A 6 12.88 11.86 -10.17
CA LYS A 6 14.29 11.72 -9.79
C LYS A 6 14.67 12.67 -8.65
N ASP A 7 13.99 13.81 -8.55
CA ASP A 7 14.11 14.79 -7.47
C ASP A 7 13.34 14.36 -6.19
N LEU A 8 12.52 13.31 -6.26
CA LEU A 8 11.74 12.76 -5.13
C LEU A 8 12.63 12.11 -4.05
N GLN A 9 13.85 11.69 -4.40
CA GLN A 9 14.87 11.24 -3.43
C GLN A 9 15.27 12.35 -2.43
N LYS A 10 14.91 13.62 -2.68
CA LYS A 10 15.36 14.76 -1.86
C LYS A 10 14.30 15.38 -0.94
N ARG A 11 13.03 14.97 -0.97
CA ARG A 11 11.97 15.81 -0.38
C ARG A 11 11.43 15.29 0.94
N LYS A 12 11.90 15.90 2.03
CA LYS A 12 11.19 15.94 3.32
C LYS A 12 9.68 16.21 3.13
N ASP A 13 9.33 17.03 2.14
CA ASP A 13 7.95 17.37 1.79
C ASP A 13 7.08 16.16 1.41
N LEU A 14 7.64 15.13 0.76
CA LEU A 14 6.88 13.92 0.42
C LEU A 14 6.53 13.14 1.70
N GLN A 15 7.54 12.89 2.53
CA GLN A 15 7.36 12.13 3.76
C GLN A 15 6.38 12.82 4.71
N GLU A 16 6.48 14.15 4.84
CA GLU A 16 5.52 14.93 5.62
C GLU A 16 4.11 14.84 5.05
N LYS A 17 3.95 14.96 3.72
CA LYS A 17 2.63 14.81 3.07
C LYS A 17 2.01 13.43 3.29
N ILE A 18 2.83 12.36 3.26
CA ILE A 18 2.36 11.01 3.59
C ILE A 18 1.90 10.95 5.05
N TYR A 19 2.65 11.52 5.99
CA TYR A 19 2.23 11.57 7.39
C TYR A 19 0.94 12.38 7.57
N GLU A 20 0.78 13.50 6.87
CA GLU A 20 -0.43 14.32 6.92
C GLU A 20 -1.66 13.54 6.48
N ILE A 21 -1.58 12.84 5.35
CA ILE A 21 -2.66 12.01 4.81
C ILE A 21 -2.92 10.80 5.71
N GLY A 22 -1.87 10.15 6.23
CA GLY A 22 -1.99 9.01 7.12
C GLY A 22 -2.72 9.31 8.43
N ARG A 23 -2.70 10.56 8.91
CA ARG A 23 -3.49 10.99 10.07
C ARG A 23 -4.99 10.83 9.88
N ILE A 24 -5.51 10.91 8.65
CA ILE A 24 -6.95 10.75 8.35
C ILE A 24 -7.47 9.39 8.83
N ILE A 25 -6.62 8.37 8.75
CA ILE A 25 -6.95 7.01 9.17
C ILE A 25 -6.28 6.58 10.48
N ASN A 26 -5.50 7.47 11.11
CA ASN A 26 -4.66 7.16 12.28
C ASN A 26 -3.58 6.09 12.00
N ALA A 27 -3.00 6.10 10.80
CA ALA A 27 -1.93 5.17 10.46
C ALA A 27 -0.64 5.45 11.28
N PRO A 28 0.01 4.43 11.86
CA PRO A 28 1.30 4.59 12.51
C PRO A 28 2.35 5.15 11.56
N ARG A 29 3.10 6.18 12.00
CA ARG A 29 4.15 6.79 11.16
C ARG A 29 5.23 5.79 10.72
N SER A 30 5.54 4.82 11.57
CA SER A 30 6.50 3.75 11.26
C SER A 30 6.11 2.92 10.04
N TRP A 31 4.82 2.83 9.70
CA TRP A 31 4.32 2.09 8.53
C TRP A 31 4.29 2.93 7.25
N LEU A 32 4.62 4.22 7.36
CA LEU A 32 4.50 5.20 6.28
C LEU A 32 5.86 5.72 5.81
N ILE A 33 6.96 5.11 6.26
CA ILE A 33 8.31 5.52 5.90
C ILE A 33 8.59 5.09 4.45
N VAL A 34 8.98 6.06 3.61
CA VAL A 34 9.41 5.77 2.25
C VAL A 34 10.86 5.32 2.25
N LEU A 35 11.10 4.07 1.87
CA LEU A 35 12.44 3.53 1.69
C LEU A 35 12.92 3.74 0.25
N TYR A 36 14.23 3.91 0.08
CA TYR A 36 14.87 4.07 -1.23
C TYR A 36 15.95 3.00 -1.49
N GLN A 37 16.06 2.04 -0.57
CA GLN A 37 16.99 0.91 -0.64
C GLN A 37 16.32 -0.32 -0.01
N PRO A 38 16.68 -1.53 -0.45
CA PRO A 38 16.15 -2.75 0.14
C PRO A 38 16.64 -2.95 1.57
N VAL A 39 15.72 -3.27 2.47
CA VAL A 39 16.00 -3.76 3.83
C VAL A 39 16.00 -5.29 3.92
N ASN A 40 15.58 -5.98 2.84
CA ASN A 40 15.56 -7.44 2.68
C ASN A 40 14.65 -8.22 3.64
N ASP A 41 13.63 -7.57 4.21
CA ASP A 41 12.60 -8.17 5.07
C ASP A 41 11.20 -8.18 4.44
N GLY A 42 11.12 -7.91 3.13
CA GLY A 42 9.86 -7.77 2.40
C GLY A 42 9.29 -6.34 2.40
N SER A 43 9.84 -5.41 3.20
CA SER A 43 9.38 -4.02 3.19
C SER A 43 9.62 -3.39 1.82
N PRO A 44 8.62 -2.70 1.25
CA PRO A 44 8.75 -2.10 -0.06
C PRO A 44 9.62 -0.82 -0.04
N TYR A 45 10.30 -0.56 -1.15
CA TYR A 45 11.16 0.58 -1.37
C TYR A 45 11.00 1.11 -2.80
N VAL A 46 11.30 2.40 -2.98
CA VAL A 46 11.35 3.03 -4.30
C VAL A 46 12.71 2.72 -4.93
N SER A 47 12.70 2.09 -6.10
CA SER A 47 13.89 1.76 -6.86
C SER A 47 13.90 2.44 -8.23
N ILE A 48 15.10 2.68 -8.77
CA ILE A 48 15.31 3.27 -10.11
C ILE A 48 15.95 2.20 -10.99
N GLN A 49 15.38 1.95 -12.17
CA GLN A 49 16.03 1.14 -13.21
C GLN A 49 16.00 1.91 -14.53
N GLY A 50 17.18 2.29 -15.02
CA GLY A 50 17.29 3.20 -16.16
C GLY A 50 16.63 4.55 -15.88
N GLU A 51 15.53 4.83 -16.60
CA GLU A 51 14.74 6.05 -16.44
C GLU A 51 13.41 5.83 -15.70
N GLU A 52 13.11 4.59 -15.34
CA GLU A 52 11.84 4.21 -14.71
C GLU A 52 11.99 4.06 -13.20
N LEU A 53 10.88 4.29 -12.51
CA LEU A 53 10.75 4.14 -11.06
C LEU A 53 9.81 2.98 -10.75
N PHE A 54 10.14 2.25 -9.68
CA PHE A 54 9.37 1.10 -9.25
C PHE A 54 9.16 1.13 -7.74
N TYR A 55 8.00 0.66 -7.31
CA TYR A 55 7.73 0.26 -5.94
C TYR A 55 8.03 -1.24 -5.84
N THR A 56 9.16 -1.56 -5.22
CA THR A 56 9.75 -2.90 -5.22
C THR A 56 9.75 -3.46 -3.80
N SER A 57 9.47 -4.75 -3.63
CA SER A 57 9.70 -5.46 -2.38
C SER A 57 10.64 -6.63 -2.60
N SER A 58 11.53 -6.88 -1.66
CA SER A 58 12.45 -8.01 -1.69
C SER A 58 12.66 -8.59 -0.30
N GLU A 59 12.80 -9.90 -0.22
CA GLU A 59 13.12 -10.62 1.01
C GLU A 59 14.29 -11.56 0.75
N ARG A 60 15.30 -11.53 1.64
CA ARG A 60 16.49 -12.41 1.55
C ARG A 60 17.19 -12.37 0.17
N GLY A 61 17.20 -11.21 -0.48
CA GLY A 61 17.81 -11.02 -1.80
C GLY A 61 16.94 -11.47 -2.99
N CYS A 62 15.73 -11.97 -2.74
CA CYS A 62 14.76 -12.34 -3.78
C CYS A 62 13.70 -11.24 -3.92
N GLU A 63 13.49 -10.76 -5.14
CA GLU A 63 12.38 -9.83 -5.41
C GLU A 63 11.04 -10.57 -5.29
N ILE A 64 10.12 -10.00 -4.50
CA ILE A 64 8.76 -10.52 -4.29
C ILE A 64 7.79 -9.82 -5.23
N SER A 65 7.93 -8.50 -5.37
CA SER A 65 7.06 -7.71 -6.24
C SER A 65 7.74 -6.47 -6.78
N ARG A 66 7.25 -6.02 -7.93
CA ARG A 66 7.68 -4.79 -8.59
C ARG A 66 6.50 -4.17 -9.31
N LYS A 67 6.10 -2.97 -8.89
CA LYS A 67 5.02 -2.18 -9.50
C LYS A 67 5.63 -0.91 -10.11
N PRO A 68 5.38 -0.57 -11.39
CA PRO A 68 5.88 0.67 -11.98
C PRO A 68 5.24 1.89 -11.31
N ILE A 69 5.98 2.99 -11.21
CA ILE A 69 5.50 4.28 -10.69
C ILE A 69 5.48 5.29 -11.83
N SER A 70 4.28 5.60 -12.32
CA SER A 70 4.04 6.58 -13.38
C SER A 70 3.75 7.98 -12.85
N SER A 71 3.33 8.11 -11.58
CA SER A 71 2.96 9.37 -10.97
C SER A 71 3.15 9.38 -9.45
N LEU A 72 3.09 10.58 -8.85
CA LEU A 72 3.06 10.71 -7.40
C LEU A 72 1.79 10.10 -6.80
N ASP A 73 0.63 10.26 -7.45
CA ASP A 73 -0.63 9.67 -6.97
C ASP A 73 -0.53 8.14 -6.89
N GLU A 74 0.10 7.52 -7.88
CA GLU A 74 0.33 6.07 -7.90
C GLU A 74 1.28 5.60 -6.79
N LEU A 75 2.38 6.32 -6.53
CA LEU A 75 3.25 6.02 -5.40
C LEU A 75 2.48 6.10 -4.07
N MET A 76 1.68 7.15 -3.90
CA MET A 76 0.87 7.34 -2.69
C MET A 76 -0.15 6.22 -2.54
N TYR A 77 -0.80 5.80 -3.63
CA TYR A 77 -1.69 4.65 -3.64
C TYR A 77 -0.99 3.39 -3.13
N PHE A 78 0.19 3.03 -3.63
CA PHE A 78 0.90 1.83 -3.18
C PHE A 78 1.31 1.88 -1.71
N ILE A 79 1.78 3.04 -1.23
CA ILE A 79 2.14 3.21 0.19
C ILE A 79 0.91 2.99 1.08
N PHE A 80 -0.23 3.60 0.73
CA PHE A 80 -1.44 3.48 1.52
C PHE A 80 -2.16 2.14 1.33
N GLU A 81 -2.06 1.48 0.18
CA GLU A 81 -2.51 0.10 -0.01
C GLU A 81 -1.83 -0.82 1.02
N GLY A 82 -0.51 -0.75 1.14
CA GLY A 82 0.25 -1.55 2.12
C GLY A 82 -0.08 -1.20 3.57
N ALA A 83 -0.13 0.09 3.91
CA ALA A 83 -0.46 0.52 5.27
C ALA A 83 -1.89 0.13 5.68
N THR A 84 -2.88 0.36 4.80
CA THR A 84 -4.28 0.02 5.07
C THR A 84 -4.52 -1.48 5.11
N SER A 85 -3.75 -2.27 4.36
CA SER A 85 -3.73 -3.74 4.48
C SER A 85 -3.33 -4.17 5.89
N MET A 86 -2.20 -3.69 6.42
CA MET A 86 -1.79 -4.03 7.79
C MET A 86 -2.82 -3.61 8.84
N MET A 87 -3.36 -2.39 8.73
CA MET A 87 -4.41 -1.89 9.62
C MET A 87 -5.70 -2.71 9.54
N ALA A 88 -6.09 -3.15 8.35
CA ALA A 88 -7.27 -3.98 8.15
C ALA A 88 -7.08 -5.39 8.72
N LEU A 89 -5.85 -5.92 8.68
CA LEU A 89 -5.51 -7.21 9.27
C LEU A 89 -5.58 -7.14 10.80
N ASP A 90 -4.99 -6.12 11.41
CA ASP A 90 -5.09 -5.90 12.86
C ASP A 90 -6.56 -5.77 13.29
N TYR A 91 -7.35 -5.00 12.54
CA TYR A 91 -8.78 -4.88 12.80
C TYR A 91 -9.52 -6.23 12.66
N GLU A 92 -9.17 -7.04 11.66
CA GLU A 92 -9.76 -8.37 11.52
C GLU A 92 -9.43 -9.26 12.72
N LEU A 93 -8.17 -9.26 13.18
CA LEU A 93 -7.75 -10.05 14.35
C LEU A 93 -8.56 -9.71 15.60
N ASP A 94 -8.81 -8.42 15.83
CA ASP A 94 -9.60 -7.93 16.97
C ASP A 94 -11.11 -8.19 16.84
N ASN A 95 -11.61 -8.42 15.63
CA ASN A 95 -13.04 -8.56 15.33
C ASN A 95 -13.40 -9.92 14.70
N ARG A 96 -12.50 -10.90 14.81
CA ARG A 96 -12.60 -12.18 14.11
C ARG A 96 -13.89 -12.91 14.48
N VAL A 97 -14.57 -13.40 13.45
CA VAL A 97 -15.70 -14.32 13.60
C VAL A 97 -15.20 -15.73 13.30
N GLU A 98 -15.22 -16.61 14.31
CA GLU A 98 -14.76 -17.99 14.15
C GLU A 98 -15.55 -18.72 13.04
N GLY A 99 -14.83 -19.44 12.17
CA GLY A 99 -15.40 -20.14 11.03
C GLY A 99 -15.76 -19.26 9.83
N GLN A 100 -15.64 -17.94 9.92
CA GLN A 100 -15.81 -17.04 8.77
C GLN A 100 -14.48 -16.86 8.02
N ASP A 101 -14.55 -16.76 6.69
CA ASP A 101 -13.42 -16.27 5.88
C ASP A 101 -13.02 -14.85 6.33
N PHE A 102 -11.84 -14.74 6.94
CA PHE A 102 -11.28 -13.51 7.49
C PHE A 102 -11.26 -12.37 6.46
N ARG A 103 -11.13 -12.70 5.16
CA ARG A 103 -11.09 -11.74 4.07
C ARG A 103 -12.35 -10.88 3.99
N ARG A 104 -13.48 -11.33 4.54
CA ARG A 104 -14.73 -10.54 4.57
C ARG A 104 -14.59 -9.28 5.42
N ILE A 105 -14.02 -9.43 6.63
CA ILE A 105 -13.77 -8.30 7.53
C ILE A 105 -12.58 -7.49 7.03
N TYR A 106 -11.50 -8.19 6.69
CA TYR A 106 -10.26 -7.59 6.20
C TYR A 106 -10.46 -6.71 4.95
N PHE A 107 -11.04 -7.25 3.87
CA PHE A 107 -11.24 -6.47 2.63
C PHE A 107 -12.22 -5.32 2.83
N SER A 108 -13.31 -5.53 3.58
CA SER A 108 -14.26 -4.46 3.89
C SER A 108 -13.56 -3.31 4.62
N LYS A 109 -12.70 -3.63 5.60
CA LYS A 109 -11.96 -2.62 6.35
C LYS A 109 -10.93 -1.89 5.49
N GLN A 110 -10.20 -2.60 4.63
CA GLN A 110 -9.23 -1.98 3.74
C GLN A 110 -9.88 -0.98 2.78
N ILE A 111 -11.03 -1.34 2.17
CA ILE A 111 -11.80 -0.45 1.29
C ILE A 111 -12.31 0.79 2.05
N GLU A 112 -12.78 0.62 3.29
CA GLU A 112 -13.22 1.73 4.15
C GLU A 112 -12.08 2.73 4.38
N LEU A 113 -10.89 2.23 4.75
CA LEU A 113 -9.72 3.07 5.02
C LEU A 113 -9.24 3.78 3.74
N MET A 114 -9.14 3.05 2.62
CA MET A 114 -8.74 3.64 1.33
C MET A 114 -9.73 4.71 0.86
N SER A 115 -11.04 4.47 1.02
CA SER A 115 -12.09 5.45 0.66
C SER A 115 -12.03 6.71 1.52
N LYS A 116 -11.62 6.61 2.80
CA LYS A 116 -11.41 7.77 3.68
C LYS A 116 -10.25 8.65 3.22
N LEU A 117 -9.19 8.04 2.66
CA LEU A 117 -8.04 8.78 2.11
C LEU A 117 -8.38 9.44 0.78
N SER A 118 -9.04 8.69 -0.10
CA SER A 118 -9.51 9.16 -1.41
C SER A 118 -10.61 8.24 -1.92
N PRO A 119 -11.78 8.76 -2.34
CA PRO A 119 -12.82 7.95 -2.97
C PRO A 119 -12.32 7.18 -4.21
N GLN A 120 -11.40 7.76 -4.98
CA GLN A 120 -10.80 7.13 -6.15
C GLN A 120 -9.89 5.95 -5.75
N TRP A 121 -9.13 6.09 -4.67
CA TRP A 121 -8.30 4.99 -4.16
C TRP A 121 -9.15 3.87 -3.55
N GLY A 122 -10.24 4.22 -2.85
CA GLY A 122 -11.23 3.25 -2.38
C GLY A 122 -11.89 2.46 -3.51
N GLU A 123 -12.24 3.14 -4.61
CA GLU A 123 -12.76 2.51 -5.83
C GLU A 123 -11.76 1.55 -6.46
N ARG A 124 -10.50 1.99 -6.61
CA ARG A 124 -9.43 1.16 -7.17
C ARG A 124 -9.18 -0.10 -6.30
N CYS A 125 -9.07 0.07 -4.99
CA CYS A 125 -8.87 -1.02 -4.04
C CYS A 125 -10.02 -2.04 -4.11
N ARG A 126 -11.27 -1.58 -4.21
CA ARG A 126 -12.42 -2.47 -4.37
C ARG A 126 -12.36 -3.29 -5.64
N LYS A 127 -12.01 -2.69 -6.78
CA LYS A 127 -11.87 -3.42 -8.05
C LYS A 127 -10.77 -4.48 -7.98
N GLU A 128 -9.61 -4.14 -7.43
CA GLU A 128 -8.51 -5.08 -7.23
C GLU A 128 -8.93 -6.26 -6.33
N ILE A 129 -9.72 -6.00 -5.28
CA ILE A 129 -10.30 -7.04 -4.41
C ILE A 129 -11.35 -7.88 -5.14
N GLU A 130 -12.23 -7.28 -5.94
CA GLU A 130 -13.22 -7.98 -6.76
C GLU A 130 -12.54 -8.92 -7.77
N GLU A 131 -11.42 -8.49 -8.37
CA GLU A 131 -10.59 -9.33 -9.24
C GLU A 131 -10.00 -10.52 -8.48
N ILE A 132 -9.47 -10.31 -7.26
CA ILE A 132 -9.01 -11.40 -6.40
C ILE A 132 -10.16 -12.38 -6.11
N LEU A 133 -11.33 -11.87 -5.73
CA LEU A 133 -12.49 -12.71 -5.40
C LEU A 133 -13.10 -13.42 -6.60
N SER A 134 -12.93 -12.89 -7.81
CA SER A 134 -13.34 -13.55 -9.05
C SER A 134 -12.55 -14.84 -9.32
N SER A 135 -11.28 -14.85 -8.94
CA SER A 135 -10.37 -16.01 -9.09
C SER A 135 -10.26 -16.87 -7.83
N SER A 136 -10.52 -16.28 -6.66
CA SER A 136 -10.49 -16.92 -5.34
C SER A 136 -11.67 -16.45 -4.49
N PRO A 137 -12.89 -16.97 -4.74
CA PRO A 137 -14.07 -16.62 -3.96
C PRO A 137 -13.88 -16.86 -2.46
N TYR A 138 -14.73 -16.24 -1.66
CA TYR A 138 -14.76 -16.53 -0.22
C TYR A 138 -15.02 -18.01 0.03
N SER A 139 -14.36 -18.58 1.03
CA SER A 139 -14.73 -19.90 1.51
C SER A 139 -16.11 -19.85 2.18
N SER A 140 -16.84 -20.95 2.03
CA SER A 140 -18.12 -21.22 2.70
C SER A 140 -17.96 -21.33 4.20
#